data_AF-A0A950E518-F1
#
_entry.id   AF-A0A950E518-F1
#
_cell.length_a   1.000
_cell.length_b   1.000
_cell.length_c   1.000
_cell.angle_alpha   90.00
_cell.angle_beta   90.00
_cell.angle_gamma   90.00
#
_symmetry.space_group_name_H-M   'P 1'
#
loop_
_entity.id
_entity.type
_entity.pdbx_description
1 polymer ?
#
loop_
_entity_poly.entity_id
_entity_poly.type
_entity_poly.pdbx_seq_one_letter_code
_entity_poly.pdbx_strand_id
1 'polypeptide(L)'
;MREARQHPLLTAAEEIELAKRIERGDLEAKERMINANLRLVVSQARRYQGHGLEMGDLVQEGMLGLIRAVEKFDWRRGFKFST
;
A
#
# COMPACT_ATOMS: atom_id res chain seq x y z
N MET A 1 -5.82 -10.47 8.00
CA MET A 1 -4.60 -11.28 7.69
C MET A 1 -4.79 -12.25 6.52
N ARG A 2 -5.95 -12.90 6.33
CA ARG A 2 -6.19 -13.79 5.17
C ARG A 2 -6.26 -13.03 3.83
N GLU A 3 -6.83 -11.83 3.82
CA GLU A 3 -6.96 -10.98 2.60
C GLU A 3 -5.60 -10.59 2.01
N ALA A 4 -4.62 -10.19 2.83
CA ALA A 4 -3.29 -9.79 2.37
C ALA A 4 -2.50 -10.92 1.68
N ARG A 5 -2.87 -12.19 1.84
CA ARG A 5 -2.27 -13.33 1.11
C ARG A 5 -2.92 -13.58 -0.25
N GLN A 6 -4.12 -13.05 -0.50
CA GLN A 6 -4.90 -13.30 -1.71
C GLN A 6 -4.50 -12.38 -2.86
N HIS A 7 -3.79 -11.28 -2.57
CA HIS A 7 -3.34 -10.34 -3.59
C HIS A 7 -1.86 -10.58 -3.93
N PRO A 8 -1.54 -10.90 -5.20
CA PRO A 8 -0.15 -11.06 -5.63
C PRO A 8 0.61 -9.74 -5.52
N LEU A 9 1.94 -9.84 -5.35
CA LEU A 9 2.82 -8.68 -5.40
C LEU A 9 2.78 -8.07 -6.80
N LEU A 10 2.78 -6.74 -6.88
CA LEU A 10 2.84 -6.02 -8.14
C LEU A 10 4.28 -5.93 -8.64
N THR A 11 4.45 -6.06 -9.94
CA THR A 11 5.66 -5.66 -10.65
C THR A 11 5.71 -4.14 -10.82
N ALA A 12 6.89 -3.58 -11.08
CA ALA A 12 7.02 -2.13 -11.32
C ALA A 12 6.18 -1.65 -12.52
N ALA A 13 6.03 -2.48 -13.56
CA ALA A 13 5.19 -2.17 -14.70
C ALA A 13 3.69 -2.11 -14.32
N GLU A 14 3.23 -3.05 -13.48
CA GLU A 14 1.86 -3.03 -12.96
C GLU A 14 1.62 -1.85 -12.01
N GLU A 15 2.59 -1.49 -11.17
CA GLU A 15 2.51 -0.29 -10.32
C GLU A 15 2.31 0.97 -11.18
N ILE A 16 3.07 1.11 -12.26
CA ILE A 16 2.94 2.24 -13.20
C ILE A 16 1.55 2.25 -13.86
N GLU A 17 1.06 1.09 -14.31
CA GLU A 17 -0.23 1.02 -14.99
C GLU A 17 -1.40 1.34 -14.05
N LEU A 18 -1.36 0.81 -12.82
CA LEU A 18 -2.33 1.13 -11.79
C LEU A 18 -2.27 2.61 -11.42
N ALA A 19 -1.08 3.20 -11.26
CA ALA A 19 -0.92 4.62 -10.96
C ALA A 19 -1.56 5.51 -12.04
N LYS A 20 -1.35 5.20 -13.32
CA LYS A 20 -1.99 5.94 -14.43
C LYS A 20 -3.51 5.83 -14.41
N ARG A 21 -4.06 4.67 -14.03
CA ARG A 21 -5.51 4.48 -13.88
C ARG A 21 -6.05 5.27 -12.68
N ILE A 22 -5.34 5.26 -11.56
CA ILE A 22 -5.68 6.00 -10.35
C ILE A 22 -5.70 7.51 -10.62
N GLU A 23 -4.76 8.06 -11.39
CA GLU A 23 -4.77 9.46 -11.83
C GLU A 23 -6.05 9.85 -12.60
N ARG A 24 -6.70 8.87 -13.24
CA ARG A 24 -7.96 9.06 -13.97
C ARG A 24 -9.20 8.78 -13.11
N GLY A 25 -9.03 8.56 -11.81
CA GLY A 25 -10.14 8.30 -10.86
C GLY A 25 -10.60 6.84 -10.78
N ASP A 26 -9.82 5.89 -11.27
CA ASP A 26 -10.16 4.47 -11.22
C ASP A 26 -10.04 3.91 -9.78
N LEU A 27 -11.19 3.71 -9.13
CA LEU A 27 -11.28 3.21 -7.77
C LEU A 27 -10.84 1.74 -7.64
N GLU A 28 -11.07 0.91 -8.65
CA GLU A 28 -10.65 -0.49 -8.64
C GLU A 28 -9.13 -0.60 -8.73
N ALA A 29 -8.49 0.25 -9.55
CA ALA A 29 -7.04 0.33 -9.62
C ALA A 29 -6.44 0.77 -8.27
N LYS A 30 -7.08 1.75 -7.61
CA LYS A 30 -6.69 2.20 -6.27
C LYS A 30 -6.80 1.07 -5.25
N GLU A 31 -7.92 0.37 -5.22
CA GLU A 31 -8.16 -0.75 -4.33
C GLU A 31 -7.14 -1.88 -4.57
N ARG A 32 -6.88 -2.24 -5.83
CA ARG A 32 -5.86 -3.24 -6.18
C ARG A 32 -4.46 -2.83 -5.70
N MET A 33 -4.08 -1.56 -5.86
CA MET A 33 -2.77 -1.06 -5.43
C MET A 33 -2.64 -1.07 -3.90
N ILE A 34 -3.69 -0.70 -3.16
CA ILE A 34 -3.74 -0.79 -1.70
C ILE A 34 -3.61 -2.26 -1.26
N ASN A 35 -4.44 -3.14 -1.84
CA ASN A 35 -4.52 -4.54 -1.47
C ASN A 35 -3.19 -5.30 -1.69
N ALA A 36 -2.47 -5.01 -2.77
CA ALA A 36 -1.15 -5.57 -3.02
C ALA A 36 -0.09 -5.15 -1.97
N ASN A 37 -0.30 -4.02 -1.30
CA ASN A 37 0.64 -3.45 -0.32
C ASN A 37 0.23 -3.66 1.14
N LEU A 38 -0.87 -4.37 1.42
CA LEU A 38 -1.30 -4.67 2.80
C LEU A 38 -0.23 -5.40 3.62
N ARG A 39 0.55 -6.26 2.97
CA ARG A 39 1.65 -7.00 3.62
C ARG A 39 2.76 -6.06 4.10
N LEU A 40 3.01 -4.96 3.38
CA LEU A 40 3.99 -3.94 3.74
C LEU A 40 3.56 -3.20 5.00
N VAL A 41 2.27 -2.85 5.11
CA VAL A 41 1.73 -2.20 6.33
C VAL A 41 1.99 -3.06 7.56
N VAL A 42 1.66 -4.35 7.48
CA VAL A 42 1.87 -5.28 8.58
C VAL A 42 3.36 -5.45 8.90
N SER A 43 4.24 -5.52 7.90
CA SER A 43 5.67 -5.67 8.13
C SER A 43 6.29 -4.42 8.76
N GLN A 44 5.85 -3.22 8.37
CA GLN A 44 6.29 -1.98 9.00
C GLN A 44 5.73 -1.84 10.42
N ALA A 45 4.44 -2.11 10.65
CA ALA A 45 3.81 -2.06 11.98
C ALA A 45 4.52 -2.96 13.00
N ARG A 46 4.97 -4.16 12.59
CA ARG A 46 5.77 -5.06 13.44
C ARG A 46 7.02 -4.41 14.04
N ARG A 47 7.63 -3.46 13.33
CA ARG A 47 8.85 -2.76 13.79
C ARG A 47 8.58 -1.81 14.95
N TYR A 48 7.32 -1.41 15.15
CA TYR A 48 6.89 -0.50 16.21
C TYR A 48 6.18 -1.22 17.36
N GLN A 49 6.13 -2.56 17.35
CA GLN A 49 5.60 -3.32 18.48
C GLN A 49 6.45 -3.11 19.75
N GLY A 50 5.80 -3.09 20.91
CA GLY A 50 6.48 -2.89 22.20
C GLY A 50 6.69 -1.42 22.60
N HIS A 51 6.26 -0.46 21.77
CA HIS A 51 6.33 0.98 22.05
C HIS A 51 5.04 1.55 22.65
N GLY A 52 4.22 0.72 23.30
CA GLY A 52 3.00 1.17 24.01
C GLY A 52 1.73 1.27 23.16
N LEU A 53 1.80 1.01 21.85
CA LEU A 53 0.62 0.89 20.98
C LEU A 53 0.29 -0.58 20.69
N GLU A 54 -1.00 -0.89 20.58
CA GLU A 54 -1.45 -2.20 20.16
C GLU A 54 -1.23 -2.40 18.65
N MET A 55 -1.07 -3.66 18.24
CA MET A 55 -0.85 -4.00 16.83
C MET A 55 -1.99 -3.51 15.92
N GLY A 56 -3.23 -3.51 16.42
CA GLY A 56 -4.39 -3.00 15.68
C GLY A 56 -4.20 -1.53 15.30
N ASP A 57 -3.82 -0.69 16.26
CA ASP A 57 -3.65 0.75 16.06
C ASP A 57 -2.52 1.06 15.09
N LEU A 58 -1.37 0.39 15.24
CA LEU A 58 -0.23 0.54 14.33
C LEU A 58 -0.59 0.17 12.89
N VAL A 59 -1.38 -0.88 12.69
CA VAL A 59 -1.85 -1.29 11.38
C VAL A 59 -2.85 -0.29 10.80
N GLN A 60 -3.76 0.26 11.61
CA GLN A 60 -4.71 1.27 11.15
C GLN A 60 -4.01 2.55 10.71
N GLU A 61 -3.06 3.05 11.51
CA GLU A 61 -2.25 4.23 11.13
C GLU A 61 -1.43 3.96 9.86
N GLY A 62 -0.81 2.78 9.77
CA GLY A 62 -0.11 2.37 8.56
C GLY A 62 -1.01 2.26 7.33
N MET A 63 -2.27 1.86 7.50
CA MET A 63 -3.27 1.81 6.43
C MET A 63 -3.63 3.21 5.94
N LEU A 64 -3.85 4.17 6.85
CA LEU A 64 -4.10 5.56 6.49
C LEU A 64 -2.91 6.15 5.73
N GLY A 65 -1.68 5.84 6.16
CA GLY A 65 -0.46 6.21 5.45
C GLY A 65 -0.39 5.60 4.04
N LEU A 66 -0.72 4.32 3.91
CA LEU A 66 -0.74 3.61 2.62
C LEU A 66 -1.74 4.23 1.64
N ILE A 67 -2.97 4.50 2.07
CA ILE A 67 -4.01 5.10 1.22
C ILE A 67 -3.54 6.46 0.68
N ARG A 68 -2.99 7.31 1.56
CA ARG A 68 -2.45 8.62 1.17
C ARG A 68 -1.25 8.50 0.24
N ALA A 69 -0.40 7.49 0.44
CA ALA A 69 0.74 7.23 -0.43
C ALA A 69 0.28 6.82 -1.83
N VAL A 70 -0.74 5.95 -1.94
CA VAL A 70 -1.32 5.55 -3.23
C VAL A 70 -1.91 6.76 -3.97
N GLU A 71 -2.61 7.66 -3.28
CA GLU A 71 -3.17 8.88 -3.86
C GLU A 71 -2.11 9.86 -4.38
N LYS A 72 -0.92 9.87 -3.76
CA LYS A 72 0.17 10.80 -4.07
C LYS A 72 1.30 10.18 -4.89
N PHE A 73 1.17 8.93 -5.30
CA PHE A 73 2.24 8.21 -5.97
C PHE A 73 2.48 8.77 -7.37
N ASP A 74 3.65 9.36 -7.58
CA ASP A 74 4.09 9.84 -8.89
C ASP A 74 5.00 8.81 -9.56
N TRP A 75 4.41 8.04 -10.46
CA TRP A 75 5.09 7.01 -11.24
C TRP A 75 6.18 7.57 -12.17
N ARG A 76 6.16 8.88 -12.49
CA ARG A 76 7.13 9.52 -13.38
C ARG A 76 8.51 9.67 -12.74
N ARG A 77 8.59 9.59 -11.41
CA ARG A 77 9.85 9.70 -10.66
C ARG A 77 10.74 8.46 -10.79
N GLY A 78 10.24 7.36 -11.36
CA GLY A 78 11.03 6.16 -11.62
C GLY A 78 11.34 5.29 -10.41
N PHE A 79 10.76 5.60 -9.24
CA PHE A 79 10.87 4.78 -8.03
C PHE A 79 9.71 3.79 -7.92
N LYS A 80 9.96 2.63 -7.29
CA LYS A 80 8.90 1.69 -6.93
C LYS A 80 8.04 2.28 -5.81
N PHE A 81 6.77 1.90 -5.79
CA PHE A 81 5.85 2.36 -4.76
C PHE A 81 6.29 1.99 -3.34
N SER A 82 6.83 0.78 -3.19
CA SER A 82 7.18 0.15 -1.90
C SER A 82 8.53 0.56 -1.30
N THR A 83 9.14 1.64 -1.81
CA THR A 83 10.44 2.15 -1.31
C THR A 83 10.26 2.88 0.00
#